data_AF-A0A1H7UX65-F1
#
_entry.id   AF-A0A1H7UX65-F1
#
_cell.length_a   1.000
_cell.length_b   1.000
_cell.length_c   1.000
_cell.angle_alpha   90.00
_cell.angle_beta   90.00
_cell.angle_gamma   90.00
#
_symmetry.space_group_name_H-M   'P 1'
#
loop_
_entity.id
_entity.type
_entity.pdbx_description
1 polymer ?
#
loop_
_entity_poly.entity_id
_entity_poly.type
_entity_poly.pdbx_seq_one_letter_code
_entity_poly.pdbx_strand_id
1 'polypeptide(L)'
;MEVHARSVVRVHGPRRAGPGVIVGSQGQVLTSVEHVSLEAAEVEFGGQKLTGAVVLAHAGLKIAVVAAPAGAYPSVPVKVQPEGLDGQWLIGVVAGKRKQDARPFAAVARSAQAPFVDLDLPLAPGSPLFDAQGRLAAVVVQPRRGGCRALPLASVQRQLVSLLERP
;
A
#
# COMPACT_ATOMS: atom_id res chain seq x y z
N MET A 1 15.18 -1.29 10.25
CA MET A 1 14.57 -2.41 9.46
C MET A 1 13.31 -2.98 10.11
N GLU A 2 13.20 -2.94 11.44
CA GLU A 2 12.12 -3.60 12.18
C GLU A 2 10.73 -2.96 12.02
N VAL A 3 10.63 -1.63 11.90
CA VAL A 3 9.34 -0.93 11.73
C VAL A 3 8.71 -1.25 10.38
N HIS A 4 9.48 -1.18 9.29
CA HIS A 4 8.98 -1.45 7.93
C HIS A 4 8.37 -2.85 7.80
N ALA A 5 9.08 -3.87 8.31
CA ALA A 5 8.60 -5.25 8.26
C ALA A 5 7.33 -5.44 9.10
N ARG A 6 7.22 -4.76 10.25
CA ARG A 6 6.06 -4.85 11.15
C ARG A 6 4.86 -4.03 10.68
N SER A 7 5.06 -3.04 9.81
CA SER A 7 3.99 -2.22 9.23
C SER A 7 3.39 -2.81 7.96
N VAL A 8 4.01 -3.83 7.36
CA VAL A 8 3.40 -4.57 6.25
C VAL A 8 2.51 -5.67 6.83
N VAL A 9 1.27 -5.69 6.40
CA VAL A 9 0.25 -6.63 6.89
C VAL A 9 -0.35 -7.41 5.72
N ARG A 10 -1.04 -8.49 6.04
CA ARG A 10 -1.86 -9.21 5.06
C ARG A 10 -3.32 -8.85 5.28
N VAL A 11 -3.98 -8.37 4.22
CA VAL A 11 -5.40 -8.03 4.23
C VAL A 11 -6.17 -9.14 3.55
N HIS A 12 -7.22 -9.64 4.20
CA HIS A 12 -8.08 -10.70 3.70
C HIS A 12 -9.47 -10.12 3.42
N GLY A 13 -9.85 -10.14 2.14
CA GLY A 13 -11.19 -9.85 1.68
C GLY A 13 -11.92 -11.14 1.29
N PRO A 14 -13.21 -11.04 0.94
CA PRO A 14 -14.05 -12.21 0.67
C PRO A 14 -13.59 -13.03 -0.56
N ARG A 15 -12.91 -12.38 -1.51
CA ARG A 15 -12.47 -13.02 -2.77
C ARG A 15 -10.98 -13.28 -2.84
N ARG A 16 -10.18 -12.43 -2.20
CA ARG A 16 -8.72 -12.46 -2.32
C ARG A 16 -8.08 -11.87 -1.07
N ALA A 17 -6.91 -12.40 -0.73
CA ALA A 17 -6.03 -11.82 0.26
C ALA A 17 -4.73 -11.35 -0.39
N GLY A 18 -4.16 -10.27 0.13
CA GLY A 18 -2.93 -9.70 -0.37
C GLY A 18 -2.32 -8.67 0.58
N PRO A 19 -1.23 -8.01 0.18
CA PRO A 19 -0.52 -7.09 1.06
C PRO A 19 -1.31 -5.82 1.34
N GLY A 20 -1.01 -5.20 2.48
CA GLY A 20 -1.36 -3.84 2.85
C GLY A 20 -0.27 -3.24 3.73
N VAL A 21 -0.37 -1.94 4.01
CA VAL A 21 0.61 -1.22 4.82
C VAL A 21 -0.08 -0.30 5.82
N ILE A 22 0.35 -0.34 7.08
CA ILE A 22 -0.12 0.52 8.15
C ILE A 22 0.49 1.91 7.98
N VAL A 23 -0.33 2.92 7.69
CA VAL A 23 0.11 4.30 7.35
C VAL A 23 -0.17 5.33 8.44
N GLY A 24 -0.95 4.99 9.47
CA GLY A 24 -1.24 5.88 10.58
C GLY A 24 -1.23 5.15 11.92
N SER A 25 -0.96 5.91 13.00
CA SER A 25 -0.83 5.38 14.36
C SER A 25 -2.14 4.80 14.91
N GLN A 26 -3.28 5.11 14.29
CA GLN A 26 -4.60 4.59 14.64
C GLN A 26 -4.95 3.30 13.88
N GLY A 27 -3.99 2.67 13.18
CA GLY A 27 -4.23 1.40 12.50
C GLY A 27 -4.88 1.53 11.12
N GLN A 28 -4.75 2.68 10.45
CA GLN A 28 -5.17 2.80 9.06
C GLN A 28 -4.26 1.97 8.15
N VAL A 29 -4.85 1.06 7.39
CA VAL A 29 -4.16 0.18 6.43
C VAL A 29 -4.50 0.60 5.02
N LEU A 30 -3.50 0.99 4.24
CA LEU A 30 -3.63 1.23 2.81
C LEU A 30 -3.41 -0.09 2.05
N THR A 31 -4.33 -0.44 1.15
CA THR A 31 -4.32 -1.71 0.40
C THR A 31 -4.99 -1.57 -0.97
N SER A 32 -5.10 -2.68 -1.71
CA SER A 32 -5.86 -2.77 -2.95
C SER A 32 -7.35 -2.96 -2.69
N VAL A 33 -8.20 -2.37 -3.54
CA VAL A 33 -9.65 -2.67 -3.56
C VAL A 33 -9.96 -4.15 -3.79
N GLU A 34 -9.03 -4.91 -4.38
CA GLU A 34 -9.21 -6.35 -4.60
C GLU A 34 -9.18 -7.16 -3.29
N HIS A 35 -8.69 -6.57 -2.19
CA HIS A 35 -8.49 -7.25 -0.90
C HIS A 35 -9.55 -6.89 0.14
N VAL A 36 -10.59 -6.15 -0.23
CA VAL A 36 -11.62 -5.69 0.71
C VAL A 36 -13.01 -6.03 0.20
N SER A 37 -13.98 -6.09 1.12
CA SER A 37 -15.40 -6.01 0.74
C SER A 37 -15.84 -4.53 0.64
N LEU A 38 -17.14 -4.29 0.48
CA LEU A 38 -17.67 -2.92 0.52
C LEU A 38 -17.54 -2.27 1.91
N GLU A 39 -17.63 -3.07 2.97
CA GLU A 39 -17.78 -2.56 4.34
C GLU A 39 -16.62 -2.94 5.26
N ALA A 40 -15.99 -4.10 5.05
CA ALA A 40 -14.99 -4.64 5.95
C ALA A 40 -13.90 -5.47 5.27
N ALA A 41 -12.79 -5.67 5.98
CA ALA A 41 -11.75 -6.64 5.65
C ALA A 41 -11.05 -7.11 6.94
N GLU A 42 -10.47 -8.30 6.93
CA GLU A 42 -9.62 -8.76 8.03
C GLU A 42 -8.17 -8.32 7.80
N VAL A 43 -7.53 -7.75 8.81
CA VAL A 43 -6.12 -7.40 8.82
C VAL A 43 -5.37 -8.39 9.69
N GLU A 44 -4.43 -9.12 9.09
CA GLU A 44 -3.54 -10.02 9.81
C GLU A 44 -2.37 -9.24 10.41
N PHE A 45 -2.33 -9.14 11.74
CA PHE A 45 -1.34 -8.41 12.51
C PHE A 45 -0.98 -9.19 13.78
N GLY A 46 0.32 -9.36 14.04
CA GLY A 46 0.78 -10.10 15.24
C GLY A 46 0.31 -11.56 15.29
N GLY A 47 0.06 -12.20 14.13
CA GLY A 47 -0.50 -13.55 14.04
C GLY A 47 -2.01 -13.65 14.31
N GLN A 48 -2.68 -12.52 14.53
CA GLN A 48 -4.13 -12.45 14.72
C GLN A 48 -4.80 -11.80 13.50
N LYS A 49 -6.05 -12.16 13.26
CA LYS A 49 -6.91 -11.51 12.26
C LYS A 49 -7.83 -10.53 12.98
N LEU A 50 -7.72 -9.26 12.60
CA LEU A 50 -8.50 -8.16 13.18
C LEU A 50 -9.50 -7.66 12.14
N THR A 51 -10.79 -7.70 12.43
CA THR A 51 -11.81 -7.14 11.52
C THR A 51 -11.73 -5.62 11.54
N GLY A 52 -11.43 -5.01 10.40
CA GLY A 52 -11.39 -3.56 10.22
C GLY A 52 -12.48 -3.07 9.28
N ALA A 53 -12.92 -1.83 9.48
CA ALA A 53 -13.92 -1.16 8.65
C ALA A 53 -13.28 -0.53 7.41
N VAL A 54 -13.90 -0.66 6.24
CA VAL A 54 -13.46 0.02 5.01
C VAL A 54 -13.93 1.48 5.09
N VAL A 55 -12.99 2.41 5.26
CA VAL A 55 -13.29 3.85 5.38
C VAL A 55 -13.15 4.59 4.05
N LEU A 56 -12.42 4.01 3.10
CA LEU A 56 -12.32 4.47 1.73
C LEU A 56 -12.16 3.27 0.81
N ALA A 57 -12.88 3.26 -0.30
CA ALA A 57 -12.63 2.38 -1.44
C ALA A 57 -12.78 3.18 -2.73
N HIS A 58 -11.70 3.29 -3.52
CA HIS A 58 -11.71 4.05 -4.76
C HIS A 58 -11.38 3.14 -5.95
N ALA A 59 -12.42 2.67 -6.65
CA ALA A 59 -12.26 1.74 -7.77
C ALA A 59 -11.36 2.29 -8.90
N GLY A 60 -11.51 3.57 -9.28
CA GLY A 60 -10.69 4.19 -10.33
C GLY A 60 -9.20 4.25 -10.03
N LEU A 61 -8.82 4.41 -8.76
CA LEU A 61 -7.43 4.41 -8.29
C LEU A 61 -6.98 3.04 -7.78
N LYS A 62 -7.91 2.08 -7.68
CA LYS A 62 -7.72 0.70 -7.22
C LYS A 62 -7.12 0.58 -5.81
N ILE A 63 -7.41 1.55 -4.94
CA ILE A 63 -6.97 1.55 -3.54
C ILE A 63 -8.13 1.52 -2.55
N ALA A 64 -7.88 0.97 -1.38
CA ALA A 64 -8.77 1.03 -0.23
C ALA A 64 -8.00 1.38 1.05
N VAL A 65 -8.69 1.98 2.01
CA VAL A 65 -8.22 2.20 3.38
C VAL A 65 -9.12 1.45 4.33
N VAL A 66 -8.51 0.61 5.16
CA VAL A 66 -9.17 -0.15 6.22
C VAL A 66 -8.74 0.43 7.56
N ALA A 67 -9.69 0.77 8.43
CA ALA A 67 -9.41 1.14 9.81
C ALA A 67 -9.44 -0.13 10.69
N ALA A 68 -8.28 -0.53 11.21
CA ALA A 68 -8.21 -1.59 12.21
C ALA A 68 -8.87 -1.15 13.53
N PRO A 69 -9.28 -2.09 14.40
CA PRO A 69 -9.78 -1.78 15.74
C PRO A 69 -8.77 -0.94 16.56
N ALA A 70 -9.25 -0.23 17.58
CA ALA A 70 -8.39 0.58 18.44
C ALA A 70 -7.23 -0.26 19.03
N GLY A 71 -6.00 0.25 18.90
CA GLY A 71 -4.79 -0.46 19.30
C GLY A 71 -3.53 0.33 18.97
N ALA A 72 -2.38 -0.22 19.37
CA ALA A 72 -1.07 0.35 19.06
C ALA A 72 -0.47 -0.35 17.84
N TYR A 73 -0.30 0.39 16.75
CA TYR A 73 0.18 -0.16 15.49
C TYR A 73 1.47 0.54 15.03
N PRO A 74 2.48 -0.22 14.57
CA PRO A 74 3.65 0.37 13.94
C PRO A 74 3.24 0.94 12.59
N SER A 75 3.37 2.26 12.42
CA SER A 75 3.13 2.91 11.13
C SER A 75 4.45 3.23 10.44
N VAL A 76 4.46 3.09 9.11
CA VAL A 76 5.61 3.54 8.32
C VAL A 76 5.62 5.07 8.24
N PRO A 77 6.81 5.70 8.25
CA PRO A 77 6.88 7.11 7.92
C PRO A 77 6.43 7.32 6.48
N VAL A 78 5.63 8.35 6.25
CA VAL A 78 5.02 8.66 4.95
C VAL A 78 5.73 9.88 4.35
N LYS A 79 6.01 9.84 3.04
CA LYS A 79 6.43 11.01 2.28
C LYS A 79 5.38 11.35 1.24
N VAL A 80 4.77 12.51 1.39
CA VAL A 80 3.93 13.10 0.35
C VAL A 80 4.80 14.08 -0.43
N GLN A 81 5.04 13.78 -1.71
CA GLN A 81 5.83 14.63 -2.60
C GLN A 81 4.92 15.31 -3.63
N PRO A 82 5.02 16.63 -3.84
CA PRO A 82 4.28 17.31 -4.89
C PRO A 82 4.79 16.95 -6.30
N GLU A 83 6.09 16.72 -6.44
CA GLU A 83 6.83 16.71 -7.72
C GLU A 83 6.72 15.41 -8.54
N GLY A 84 5.74 14.56 -8.27
CA GLY A 84 5.63 13.23 -8.91
C GLY A 84 6.75 12.28 -8.48
N LEU A 85 6.78 11.07 -9.05
CA LEU A 85 7.77 10.03 -8.73
C LEU A 85 8.64 9.64 -9.93
N ASP A 86 8.49 10.29 -11.08
CA ASP A 86 9.24 9.95 -12.29
C ASP A 86 10.75 10.10 -12.06
N GLY A 87 11.53 9.11 -12.52
CA GLY A 87 12.98 9.07 -12.32
C GLY A 87 13.43 8.76 -10.89
N GLN A 88 12.51 8.62 -9.92
CA GLN A 88 12.89 8.31 -8.54
C GLN A 88 13.10 6.81 -8.32
N TRP A 89 14.12 6.46 -7.54
CA TRP A 89 14.30 5.11 -7.04
C TRP A 89 13.26 4.77 -5.98
N LEU A 90 12.55 3.67 -6.19
CA LEU A 90 11.61 3.11 -5.24
C LEU A 90 12.01 1.67 -4.88
N ILE A 91 11.85 1.33 -3.62
CA ILE A 91 12.23 0.06 -3.02
C ILE A 91 10.97 -0.68 -2.62
N GLY A 92 10.80 -1.90 -3.13
CA GLY A 92 9.74 -2.81 -2.72
C GLY A 92 10.31 -4.12 -2.20
N VAL A 93 9.58 -4.79 -1.30
CA VAL A 93 9.94 -6.10 -0.78
C VAL A 93 9.21 -7.16 -1.59
N VAL A 94 9.95 -7.93 -2.39
CA VAL A 94 9.40 -9.05 -3.14
C VAL A 94 9.35 -10.26 -2.22
N ALA A 95 8.16 -10.84 -2.06
CA ALA A 95 7.98 -12.06 -1.30
C ALA A 95 8.84 -13.18 -1.90
N GLY A 96 9.61 -13.88 -1.05
CA GLY A 96 10.36 -15.04 -1.48
C GLY A 96 9.43 -16.18 -1.89
N LYS A 97 9.93 -17.07 -2.77
CA LYS A 97 9.21 -18.29 -3.14
C LYS A 97 9.67 -19.45 -2.25
N ARG A 98 8.73 -20.19 -1.65
CA ARG A 98 9.03 -21.35 -0.77
C ARG A 98 9.95 -20.95 0.40
N LYS A 99 10.99 -21.74 0.70
CA LYS A 99 12.00 -21.53 1.76
C LYS A 99 12.91 -20.32 1.54
N GLN A 100 12.56 -19.38 0.65
CA GLN A 100 13.35 -18.17 0.42
C GLN A 100 12.73 -17.02 1.20
N ASP A 101 13.59 -16.28 1.89
CA ASP A 101 13.19 -15.06 2.58
C ASP A 101 12.77 -13.98 1.58
N ALA A 102 11.86 -13.12 2.03
CA ALA A 102 11.52 -11.91 1.27
C ALA A 102 12.74 -11.00 1.13
N ARG A 103 12.90 -10.36 -0.03
CA ARG A 103 14.08 -9.52 -0.33
C ARG A 103 13.68 -8.15 -0.87
N PRO A 104 14.38 -7.08 -0.47
CA PRO A 104 14.19 -5.77 -1.05
C PRO A 104 14.78 -5.71 -2.47
N PHE A 105 14.08 -5.05 -3.38
CA PHE A 105 14.54 -4.72 -4.72
C PHE A 105 14.22 -3.26 -5.01
N ALA A 106 15.12 -2.59 -5.73
CA ALA A 106 14.95 -1.21 -6.15
C ALA A 106 14.70 -1.13 -7.66
N ALA A 107 13.82 -0.23 -8.08
CA ALA A 107 13.63 0.13 -9.49
C ALA A 107 13.36 1.62 -9.62
N VAL A 108 13.67 2.17 -10.80
CA VAL A 108 13.35 3.55 -11.14
C VAL A 108 11.90 3.62 -11.60
N ALA A 109 11.12 4.50 -10.98
CA ALA A 109 9.75 4.77 -11.40
C ALA A 109 9.73 5.55 -12.71
N ARG A 110 8.79 5.18 -13.58
CA ARG A 110 8.56 5.85 -14.86
C ARG A 110 7.14 6.37 -14.95
N SER A 111 6.98 7.58 -15.45
CA SER A 111 5.67 8.16 -15.73
C SER A 111 4.80 7.19 -16.54
N ALA A 112 3.56 7.01 -16.08
CA ALA A 112 2.50 6.33 -16.82
C ALA A 112 1.33 7.31 -17.02
N GLN A 113 0.20 6.83 -17.57
CA GLN A 113 -1.01 7.63 -17.62
C GLN A 113 -1.32 8.15 -16.21
N ALA A 114 -1.40 9.48 -16.07
CA ALA A 114 -1.58 10.10 -14.76
C ALA A 114 -2.82 9.54 -14.05
N PRO A 115 -2.76 9.35 -12.72
CA PRO A 115 -1.70 9.76 -11.80
C PRO A 115 -0.66 8.66 -11.51
N PHE A 116 -0.53 7.65 -12.36
CA PHE A 116 0.24 6.44 -12.06
C PHE A 116 1.71 6.52 -12.49
N VAL A 117 2.53 5.65 -11.88
CA VAL A 117 3.89 5.34 -12.34
C VAL A 117 4.04 3.82 -12.53
N ASP A 118 4.92 3.42 -13.43
CA ASP A 118 5.26 2.02 -13.67
C ASP A 118 6.68 1.70 -13.17
N LEU A 119 6.88 0.50 -12.62
CA LEU A 119 8.17 0.01 -12.12
C LEU A 119 8.44 -1.42 -12.62
N ASP A 120 9.71 -1.78 -12.80
CA ASP A 120 10.13 -3.16 -13.10
C ASP A 120 10.31 -4.01 -11.84
N LEU A 121 9.30 -3.98 -10.96
CA LEU A 121 9.24 -4.82 -9.76
C LEU A 121 8.00 -5.74 -9.83
N PRO A 122 8.14 -7.06 -9.64
CA PRO A 122 7.04 -8.02 -9.75
C PRO A 122 6.19 -8.07 -8.46
N LEU A 123 5.68 -6.93 -8.03
CA LEU A 123 4.92 -6.79 -6.79
C LEU A 123 3.41 -6.93 -7.04
N ALA A 124 2.71 -7.50 -6.05
CA ALA A 124 1.26 -7.61 -6.08
C ALA A 124 0.57 -6.27 -5.74
N PRO A 125 -0.66 -6.02 -6.18
CA PRO A 125 -1.48 -4.91 -5.68
C PRO A 125 -1.49 -4.84 -4.15
N GLY A 126 -1.57 -3.64 -3.58
CA GLY A 126 -1.47 -3.39 -2.14
C GLY A 126 -0.04 -3.39 -1.57
N SER A 127 0.98 -3.78 -2.35
CA SER A 127 2.37 -3.78 -1.87
C SER A 127 2.87 -2.35 -1.67
N PRO A 128 3.56 -2.05 -0.55
CA PRO A 128 4.17 -0.74 -0.33
C PRO A 128 5.44 -0.55 -1.16
N LEU A 129 5.69 0.70 -1.57
CA LEU A 129 6.92 1.15 -2.21
C LEU A 129 7.52 2.31 -1.40
N PHE A 130 8.78 2.16 -1.02
CA PHE A 130 9.51 3.08 -0.16
C PHE A 130 10.54 3.90 -0.96
N ASP A 131 10.80 5.13 -0.55
CA ASP A 131 11.94 5.89 -1.05
C ASP A 131 13.27 5.41 -0.44
N ALA A 132 14.39 6.02 -0.86
CA ALA A 132 15.72 5.69 -0.34
C ALA A 132 15.91 6.01 1.16
N GLN A 133 14.99 6.76 1.77
CA GLN A 133 14.98 7.03 3.21
C GLN A 133 14.04 6.07 3.97
N GLY A 134 13.45 5.09 3.29
CA GLY A 134 12.52 4.14 3.87
C GLY A 134 11.14 4.74 4.16
N ARG A 135 10.77 5.87 3.55
CA ARG A 135 9.43 6.45 3.70
C ARG A 135 8.51 5.89 2.63
N LEU A 136 7.27 5.58 2.99
CA LEU A 136 6.27 5.14 2.02
C LEU A 136 6.03 6.28 1.02
N ALA A 137 6.18 5.97 -0.27
CA ALA A 137 6.06 6.92 -1.38
C ALA A 137 4.94 6.55 -2.35
N ALA A 138 4.65 5.26 -2.49
CA ALA A 138 3.58 4.76 -3.34
C ALA A 138 3.03 3.42 -2.87
N VAL A 139 1.88 3.03 -3.40
CA VAL A 139 1.29 1.69 -3.26
C VAL A 139 1.09 1.07 -4.63
N VAL A 140 1.38 -0.22 -4.77
CA VAL A 140 1.13 -0.96 -6.00
C VAL A 140 -0.37 -1.14 -6.19
N VAL A 141 -0.87 -0.88 -7.40
CA VAL A 141 -2.31 -0.92 -7.71
C VAL A 141 -2.67 -1.92 -8.80
N GLN A 142 -1.69 -2.35 -9.61
CA GLN A 142 -1.92 -3.30 -10.69
C GLN A 142 -0.62 -4.03 -11.08
N PRO A 143 -0.66 -5.36 -11.30
CA PRO A 143 0.48 -6.08 -11.85
C PRO A 143 0.69 -5.76 -13.34
N ARG A 144 1.93 -5.82 -13.80
CA ARG A 144 2.31 -5.72 -15.21
C ARG A 144 3.24 -6.87 -15.59
N ARG A 145 3.38 -7.14 -16.89
CA ARG A 145 4.38 -8.13 -17.35
C ARG A 145 5.77 -7.64 -16.96
N GLY A 146 6.44 -8.36 -16.07
CA GLY A 146 7.78 -8.02 -15.57
C GLY A 146 7.83 -6.86 -14.57
N GLY A 147 6.69 -6.36 -14.09
CA GLY A 147 6.66 -5.17 -13.26
C GLY A 147 5.33 -4.90 -12.60
N CYS A 148 5.12 -3.67 -12.17
CA CYS A 148 3.88 -3.24 -11.57
C CYS A 148 3.59 -1.77 -11.91
N ARG A 149 2.33 -1.39 -11.69
CA ARG A 149 1.86 -0.01 -11.68
C ARG A 149 1.57 0.39 -10.25
N ALA A 150 1.98 1.60 -9.88
CA ALA A 150 1.83 2.15 -8.56
C ALA A 150 1.15 3.52 -8.58
N LEU A 151 0.51 3.84 -7.46
CA LEU A 151 -0.13 5.12 -7.18
C LEU A 151 0.72 5.88 -6.16
N PRO A 152 1.22 7.08 -6.50
CA PRO A 152 1.92 7.95 -5.56
C PRO A 152 1.02 8.35 -4.38
N LEU A 153 1.59 8.45 -3.17
CA LEU A 153 0.82 8.82 -1.98
C LEU A 153 0.23 10.23 -2.04
N ALA A 154 0.82 11.16 -2.79
CA ALA A 154 0.22 12.47 -3.01
C ALA A 154 -1.18 12.38 -3.64
N SER A 155 -1.40 11.39 -4.51
CA SER A 155 -2.72 11.14 -5.10
C SER A 155 -3.68 10.51 -4.09
N VAL A 156 -3.19 9.65 -3.19
CA VAL A 156 -3.99 9.08 -2.10
C VAL A 156 -4.43 10.18 -1.13
N GLN A 157 -3.52 11.06 -0.71
CA GLN A 157 -3.82 12.17 0.19
C GLN A 157 -4.89 13.09 -0.39
N ARG A 158 -4.79 13.46 -1.68
CA ARG A 158 -5.81 14.30 -2.34
C ARG A 158 -7.22 13.71 -2.25
N GLN A 159 -7.35 12.38 -2.35
CA GLN A 159 -8.65 11.71 -2.20
C GLN A 159 -9.14 11.64 -0.76
N LEU A 160 -8.22 11.49 0.21
CA LEU A 160 -8.60 11.51 1.62
C LEU A 160 -9.06 12.91 2.04
N VAL A 161 -8.37 13.96 1.58
CA VAL A 161 -8.77 15.35 1.85
C VAL A 161 -10.14 15.64 1.21
N SER A 162 -10.36 15.24 -0.04
CA SER A 162 -11.66 15.48 -0.70
C SER A 162 -12.85 14.76 -0.05
N LEU A 163 -12.60 13.68 0.71
CA LEU A 163 -13.63 13.03 1.52
C LEU A 163 -13.93 13.78 2.81
N LEU A 164 -12.92 14.38 3.44
CA LEU A 164 -13.07 15.18 4.66
C LEU A 164 -13.78 16.52 4.39
N GLU A 165 -13.72 17.01 3.16
CA GLU A 165 -14.38 18.25 2.73
C GLU A 165 -15.82 18.03 2.23
N ARG A 166 -16.35 16.81 2.27
CA ARG A 166 -17.77 16.55 1.95
C ARG A 166 -18.63 17.02 3.14
N PRO A 167 -19.57 17.97 2.92
CA PRO A 167 -20.46 18.47 3.97
C PRO A 167 -21.43 17.41 4.49
#